data_AF-A0AA36LQ13-F1
#
_entry.id   AF-A0AA36LQ13-F1
#
_cell.length_a   1.000
_cell.length_b   1.000
_cell.length_c   1.000
_cell.angle_alpha   90.00
_cell.angle_beta   90.00
_cell.angle_gamma   90.00
#
_symmetry.space_group_name_H-M   'P 1'
#
loop_
_entity.id
_entity.type
_entity.pdbx_description
1 polymer ?
#
loop_
_entity_poly.entity_id
_entity_poly.type
_entity_poly.pdbx_seq_one_letter_code
_entity_poly.pdbx_strand_id
1 'polypeptide(L)'
;MHTHRLVTEGLVTIDNEMGYIDIEFIFAESKKRSITVRLMFCPPSLDPVAAAKMHSMIGDKIRGLLVSVVSFYNRQQEEREPTQIFAKPKGAIDLLLGELHYLYGTLVEFILKVANNESIQIIYFVAENQTLNAIYPRYVKRFAREHNLTYINDGACYAIRTQYYPHSGED
;
A
#
# COMPACT_ATOMS: atom_id res chain seq x y z
N MET A 1 12.23 -16.88 -13.20
CA MET A 1 11.16 -15.87 -13.36
C MET A 1 10.44 -15.67 -12.02
N HIS A 2 9.83 -14.51 -11.79
CA HIS A 2 8.91 -14.29 -10.66
C HIS A 2 7.49 -14.17 -11.20
N THR A 3 6.52 -14.73 -10.50
CA THR A 3 5.10 -14.66 -10.90
C THR A 3 4.24 -14.26 -9.70
N HIS A 4 3.06 -13.71 -9.99
CA HIS A 4 2.07 -13.39 -8.98
C HIS A 4 0.68 -13.76 -9.50
N ARG A 5 -0.27 -14.01 -8.59
CA ARG A 5 -1.69 -14.12 -8.93
C ARG A 5 -2.54 -13.51 -7.84
N LEU A 6 -3.66 -12.91 -8.24
CA LEU A 6 -4.70 -12.55 -7.30
C LEU A 6 -5.34 -13.83 -6.75
N VAL A 7 -5.48 -13.88 -5.43
CA VAL A 7 -6.19 -14.93 -4.71
C VAL A 7 -7.65 -14.52 -4.49
N THR A 8 -7.91 -13.23 -4.32
CA THR A 8 -9.27 -12.67 -4.33
C THR A 8 -9.71 -12.38 -5.77
N GLU A 9 -11.01 -12.54 -6.07
CA GLU A 9 -11.58 -12.23 -7.40
C GLU A 9 -11.66 -10.72 -7.69
N GLY A 10 -11.35 -9.89 -6.69
CA GLY A 10 -11.41 -8.43 -6.74
C GLY A 10 -11.13 -7.84 -5.36
N LEU A 11 -11.47 -6.56 -5.18
CA LEU A 11 -11.44 -5.91 -3.87
C LEU A 11 -12.53 -6.51 -2.98
N VAL A 12 -12.13 -7.13 -1.86
CA VAL A 12 -13.04 -7.63 -0.85
C VAL A 12 -13.32 -6.52 0.15
N THR A 13 -14.58 -6.16 0.34
CA THR A 13 -15.00 -5.11 1.27
C THR A 13 -15.35 -5.67 2.65
N ILE A 14 -14.91 -4.98 3.70
CA ILE A 14 -15.25 -5.24 5.11
C ILE A 14 -15.95 -4.00 5.66
N ASP A 15 -17.15 -4.19 6.22
CA ASP A 15 -17.97 -3.13 6.83
C ASP A 15 -18.24 -1.91 5.93
N ASN A 16 -18.19 -2.09 4.60
CA ASN A 16 -18.34 -1.05 3.56
C ASN A 16 -17.33 0.11 3.61
N GLU A 17 -16.30 0.02 4.45
CA GLU A 17 -15.29 1.08 4.60
C GLU A 17 -13.88 0.59 4.30
N MET A 18 -13.58 -0.66 4.70
CA MET A 18 -12.28 -1.28 4.49
C MET A 18 -12.32 -2.19 3.27
N GLY A 19 -11.21 -2.27 2.56
CA GLY A 19 -11.03 -3.16 1.42
C GLY A 19 -9.73 -3.93 1.53
N TYR A 20 -9.67 -5.12 0.96
CA TYR A 20 -8.41 -5.83 0.79
C TYR A 20 -8.37 -6.69 -0.47
N ILE A 21 -7.16 -6.97 -0.92
CA ILE A 21 -6.87 -8.03 -1.90
C ILE A 21 -5.77 -8.93 -1.37
N ASP A 22 -5.86 -10.22 -1.68
CA ASP A 22 -4.79 -11.17 -1.38
C ASP A 22 -4.04 -11.50 -2.68
N ILE A 23 -2.72 -11.42 -2.64
CA ILE A 23 -1.85 -11.68 -3.77
C ILE A 23 -0.86 -12.78 -3.38
N GLU A 24 -0.85 -13.88 -4.12
CA GLU A 24 0.17 -14.91 -3.99
C GLU A 24 1.34 -14.56 -4.90
N PHE A 25 2.55 -14.54 -4.31
CA PHE A 25 3.81 -14.37 -5.01
C PHE A 25 4.57 -15.69 -5.04
N ILE A 26 5.08 -16.07 -6.20
CA ILE A 26 5.96 -17.22 -6.38
C ILE A 26 7.29 -16.72 -6.95
N PHE A 27 8.36 -16.87 -6.18
CA PHE A 27 9.68 -16.41 -6.57
C PHE A 27 10.54 -17.55 -7.10
N ALA A 28 11.37 -17.25 -8.11
CA ALA A 28 12.28 -18.21 -8.73
C ALA A 28 11.60 -19.53 -9.13
N GLU A 29 10.33 -19.45 -9.58
CA GLU A 29 9.50 -20.59 -9.98
C GLU A 29 9.38 -21.70 -8.91
N SER A 30 9.64 -21.37 -7.64
CA SER A 30 9.65 -22.35 -6.55
C SER A 30 8.50 -22.11 -5.60
N LYS A 31 7.61 -23.12 -5.47
CA LYS A 31 6.54 -23.08 -4.46
C LYS A 31 7.08 -22.97 -3.03
N LYS A 32 8.32 -23.42 -2.78
CA LYS A 32 9.02 -23.25 -1.49
C LYS A 32 9.42 -21.79 -1.23
N ARG A 33 9.48 -20.96 -2.28
CA ARG A 33 9.69 -19.52 -2.22
C ARG A 33 8.40 -18.79 -2.59
N SER A 34 7.32 -19.08 -1.87
CA SER A 34 6.05 -18.39 -2.04
C SER A 34 5.64 -17.67 -0.77
N ILE A 35 4.95 -16.54 -0.95
CA ILE A 35 4.29 -15.81 0.13
C ILE A 35 2.92 -15.35 -0.36
N THR A 36 1.96 -15.25 0.55
CA THR A 36 0.70 -14.57 0.29
C THR A 36 0.70 -13.27 1.06
N VAL A 37 0.54 -12.16 0.35
CA VAL A 37 0.46 -10.83 0.93
C VAL A 37 -0.98 -10.36 0.85
N ARG A 38 -1.50 -9.87 1.97
CA ARG A 38 -2.73 -9.09 2.00
C ARG A 38 -2.37 -7.62 1.85
N LEU A 39 -2.99 -6.96 0.88
CA LEU A 39 -2.92 -5.52 0.68
C LEU A 39 -4.26 -4.91 1.13
N MET A 40 -4.21 -4.11 2.17
CA MET A 40 -5.35 -3.46 2.82
C MET A 40 -5.50 -2.02 2.34
N PHE A 41 -6.75 -1.58 2.24
CA PHE A 41 -7.21 -0.24 1.90
C PHE A 41 -8.19 0.18 2.98
N CYS A 42 -7.73 0.97 3.96
CA CYS A 42 -8.55 1.39 5.09
C CYS A 42 -8.93 2.87 4.96
N PRO A 43 -10.05 3.32 5.54
CA PRO A 43 -10.26 4.75 5.71
C PRO A 43 -9.20 5.32 6.67
N PRO A 44 -8.95 6.64 6.63
CA PRO A 44 -8.28 7.35 7.71
C PRO A 44 -8.77 6.94 9.09
N SER A 45 -7.86 6.90 10.07
CA SER A 45 -8.28 6.76 11.47
C SER A 45 -9.21 7.91 11.85
N LEU A 46 -10.31 7.58 12.53
CA LEU A 46 -11.21 8.56 13.13
C LEU A 46 -10.56 9.27 14.32
N ASP A 47 -9.49 8.71 14.89
CA ASP A 47 -8.67 9.36 15.91
C ASP A 47 -7.72 10.39 15.25
N PRO A 48 -7.93 11.69 15.49
CA PRO A 48 -7.09 12.75 14.93
C PRO A 48 -5.63 12.66 15.37
N VAL A 49 -5.33 12.02 16.51
CA VAL A 49 -3.96 11.83 17.00
C VAL A 49 -3.25 10.77 16.17
N ALA A 50 -3.91 9.64 15.92
CA ALA A 50 -3.39 8.57 15.07
C ALA A 50 -3.26 9.01 13.60
N ALA A 51 -4.15 9.89 13.12
CA ALA A 51 -4.09 10.46 11.78
C ALA A 51 -3.33 11.80 11.69
N ALA A 52 -2.75 12.30 12.78
CA ALA A 52 -2.21 13.67 12.87
C ALA A 52 -1.17 13.95 11.77
N LYS A 53 -0.30 12.98 11.50
CA LYS A 53 0.74 13.10 10.46
C LYS A 53 0.14 13.17 9.06
N MET A 54 -0.88 12.37 8.78
CA MET A 54 -1.60 12.40 7.50
C MET A 54 -2.33 13.75 7.32
N HIS A 55 -3.04 14.20 8.36
CA HIS A 55 -3.70 15.51 8.37
C HIS A 55 -2.69 16.65 8.17
N SER A 56 -1.52 16.62 8.82
CA SER A 56 -0.50 17.66 8.63
C SER A 56 0.08 17.66 7.22
N MET A 57 0.20 16.50 6.58
CA MET A 57 0.75 16.38 5.22
C MET A 57 -0.25 16.82 4.15
N ILE A 58 -1.54 16.52 4.32
CA ILE A 58 -2.57 16.74 3.30
C ILE A 58 -3.32 18.07 3.53
N GLY A 59 -3.42 18.51 4.78
CA GLY A 59 -4.18 19.68 5.21
C GLY A 59 -5.66 19.37 5.50
N ASP A 60 -6.39 20.40 5.95
CA ASP A 60 -7.80 20.30 6.37
C ASP A 60 -8.77 19.92 5.24
N LYS A 61 -8.34 20.07 3.97
CA LYS A 61 -9.09 19.69 2.77
C LYS A 61 -9.31 18.18 2.63
N ILE A 62 -8.78 17.36 3.54
CA ILE A 62 -9.03 15.92 3.56
C ILE A 62 -10.51 15.58 3.83
N ARG A 63 -11.23 16.49 4.51
CA ARG A 63 -12.67 16.32 4.78
C ARG A 63 -13.44 16.38 3.46
N GLY A 64 -14.06 15.27 3.09
CA GLY A 64 -14.80 15.12 1.83
C GLY A 64 -14.00 14.50 0.69
N LEU A 65 -12.75 14.10 0.93
CA LEU A 65 -11.98 13.31 -0.03
C LEU A 65 -12.07 11.82 0.28
N LEU A 66 -12.13 11.00 -0.78
CA LEU A 66 -11.96 9.56 -0.66
C LEU A 66 -10.47 9.25 -0.48
N VAL A 67 -10.10 9.01 0.77
CA VAL A 67 -8.72 8.70 1.18
C VAL A 67 -8.63 7.22 1.54
N SER A 68 -7.57 6.57 1.08
CA SER A 68 -7.25 5.20 1.49
C SER A 68 -5.87 5.14 2.13
N VAL A 69 -5.85 4.71 3.39
CA VAL A 69 -4.64 4.32 4.12
C VAL A 69 -4.32 2.88 3.72
N VAL A 70 -3.21 2.72 3.01
CA VAL A 70 -2.75 1.47 2.47
C VAL A 70 -1.70 0.84 3.38
N SER A 71 -1.89 -0.44 3.68
CA SER A 71 -0.91 -1.27 4.38
C SER A 71 -0.88 -2.66 3.76
N PHE A 72 0.21 -3.41 3.97
CA PHE A 72 0.25 -4.80 3.53
C PHE A 72 1.03 -5.65 4.54
N TYR A 73 0.71 -6.93 4.59
CA TYR A 73 1.39 -7.88 5.46
C TYR A 73 1.36 -9.29 4.88
N ASN A 74 2.23 -10.16 5.41
CA ASN A 74 2.21 -11.58 5.04
C ASN A 74 1.04 -12.26 5.75
N ARG A 75 0.12 -12.84 4.99
CA ARG A 75 -1.08 -13.50 5.51
C ARG A 75 -0.77 -14.66 6.47
N GLN A 76 0.39 -15.30 6.32
CA GLN A 76 0.83 -16.32 7.29
C GLN A 76 1.04 -15.77 8.70
N GLN A 77 1.32 -14.47 8.84
CA GLN A 77 1.48 -13.85 10.16
C GLN A 77 0.13 -13.66 10.85
N GLU A 78 -0.91 -13.27 10.10
CA GLU A 78 -2.28 -13.18 10.62
C GLU A 78 -2.75 -14.51 11.19
N GLU A 79 -2.46 -15.64 10.52
CA GLU A 79 -2.86 -16.97 10.97
C GLU A 79 -2.07 -17.47 12.20
N ARG A 80 -0.81 -17.04 12.35
CA ARG A 80 0.09 -17.54 13.40
C ARG A 80 0.11 -16.66 14.65
N GLU A 81 0.11 -15.35 14.47
CA GLU A 81 0.21 -14.36 15.53
C GLU A 81 -0.59 -13.10 15.17
N PRO A 82 -1.92 -13.15 15.31
CA PRO A 82 -2.84 -12.07 14.94
C PRO A 82 -2.59 -10.74 15.66
N THR A 83 -1.88 -10.76 16.81
CA THR A 83 -1.54 -9.56 17.57
C THR A 83 -0.36 -8.79 16.97
N GLN A 84 0.38 -9.40 16.03
CA GLN A 84 1.57 -8.82 15.40
C GLN A 84 1.54 -9.01 13.88
N ILE A 85 0.42 -8.70 13.22
CA ILE A 85 0.22 -8.96 11.78
C ILE A 85 1.29 -8.35 10.87
N PHE A 86 1.88 -7.22 11.25
CA PHE A 86 2.91 -6.53 10.45
C PHE A 86 4.33 -7.08 10.67
N ALA A 87 4.52 -7.98 11.64
CA ALA A 87 5.81 -8.63 11.84
C ALA A 87 6.09 -9.65 10.73
N LYS A 88 7.37 -9.93 10.48
CA LYS A 88 7.76 -11.02 9.58
C LYS A 88 7.45 -12.37 10.25
N PRO A 89 6.72 -13.29 9.59
CA PRO A 89 6.46 -14.60 10.19
C PRO A 89 7.72 -15.37 10.52
N LYS A 90 7.71 -16.05 11.67
CA LYS A 90 8.83 -16.90 12.11
C LYS A 90 9.09 -18.01 11.08
N GLY A 91 10.33 -18.09 10.60
CA GLY A 91 10.74 -19.05 9.57
C GLY A 91 10.28 -18.69 8.15
N ALA A 92 9.70 -17.51 7.92
CA ALA A 92 9.42 -17.03 6.58
C ALA A 92 10.73 -16.78 5.81
N ILE A 93 10.67 -17.03 4.51
CA ILE A 93 11.81 -16.85 3.61
C ILE A 93 12.34 -15.41 3.69
N ASP A 94 13.66 -15.28 3.60
CA ASP A 94 14.27 -13.99 3.28
C ASP A 94 14.16 -13.75 1.78
N LEU A 95 13.60 -12.60 1.43
CA LEU A 95 13.51 -12.17 0.04
C LEU A 95 14.84 -11.57 -0.39
N LEU A 96 15.31 -12.02 -1.54
CA LEU A 96 16.46 -11.45 -2.22
C LEU A 96 16.10 -10.06 -2.77
N LEU A 97 17.10 -9.23 -3.06
CA LEU A 97 16.87 -7.86 -3.54
C LEU A 97 15.97 -7.81 -4.80
N GLY A 98 16.19 -8.72 -5.76
CA GLY A 98 15.34 -8.81 -6.96
C GLY A 98 13.90 -9.22 -6.66
N GLU A 99 13.70 -10.07 -5.66
CA GLU A 99 12.37 -10.51 -5.21
C GLU A 99 11.63 -9.38 -4.47
N LEU A 100 12.36 -8.60 -3.65
CA LEU A 100 11.84 -7.39 -3.02
C LEU A 100 11.40 -6.36 -4.07
N HIS A 101 12.23 -6.14 -5.10
CA HIS A 101 11.88 -5.23 -6.20
C HIS A 101 10.62 -5.67 -6.94
N TYR A 102 10.51 -6.97 -7.24
CA TYR A 102 9.33 -7.55 -7.88
C TYR A 102 8.08 -7.42 -7.00
N LEU A 103 8.20 -7.74 -5.70
CA LEU A 103 7.13 -7.63 -4.73
C LEU A 103 6.60 -6.20 -4.65
N TYR A 104 7.48 -5.23 -4.38
CA TYR A 104 7.06 -3.83 -4.21
C TYR A 104 6.54 -3.21 -5.49
N GLY A 105 7.15 -3.49 -6.64
CA GLY A 105 6.62 -3.03 -7.93
C GLY A 105 5.20 -3.54 -8.17
N THR A 106 4.97 -4.83 -7.93
CA THR A 106 3.64 -5.45 -8.10
C THR A 106 2.60 -4.88 -7.13
N LEU A 107 2.95 -4.71 -5.84
CA LEU A 107 2.03 -4.12 -4.86
C LEU A 107 1.60 -2.71 -5.28
N VAL A 108 2.56 -1.90 -5.73
CA VAL A 108 2.34 -0.55 -6.21
C VAL A 108 1.41 -0.51 -7.43
N GLU A 109 1.56 -1.45 -8.37
CA GLU A 109 0.64 -1.58 -9.51
C GLU A 109 -0.80 -1.93 -9.06
N PHE A 110 -0.96 -2.83 -8.10
CA PHE A 110 -2.29 -3.17 -7.56
C PHE A 110 -2.93 -2.01 -6.81
N ILE A 111 -2.14 -1.26 -6.03
CA ILE A 111 -2.60 -0.04 -5.35
C ILE A 111 -3.23 0.92 -6.36
N LEU A 112 -2.61 1.12 -7.53
CA LEU A 112 -3.18 1.97 -8.58
C LEU A 112 -4.43 1.42 -9.21
N LYS A 113 -4.45 0.12 -9.52
CA LYS A 113 -5.62 -0.50 -10.14
C LYS A 113 -6.83 -0.35 -9.22
N VAL A 114 -6.66 -0.60 -7.92
CA VAL A 114 -7.72 -0.39 -6.94
C VAL A 114 -8.07 1.09 -6.85
N ALA A 115 -7.09 2.00 -6.72
CA ALA A 115 -7.37 3.43 -6.65
C ALA A 115 -8.10 3.98 -7.88
N ASN A 116 -7.82 3.44 -9.06
CA ASN A 116 -8.53 3.80 -10.28
C ASN A 116 -9.97 3.27 -10.30
N ASN A 117 -10.17 2.00 -9.94
CA ASN A 117 -11.48 1.39 -9.95
C ASN A 117 -12.41 2.00 -8.89
N GLU A 118 -11.86 2.32 -7.71
CA GLU A 118 -12.61 2.89 -6.59
C GLU A 118 -12.62 4.43 -6.60
N SER A 119 -12.02 5.07 -7.61
CA SER A 119 -11.88 6.54 -7.70
C SER A 119 -11.26 7.19 -6.45
N ILE A 120 -10.33 6.48 -5.79
CA ILE A 120 -9.62 6.97 -4.60
C ILE A 120 -8.85 8.22 -4.98
N GLN A 121 -8.99 9.28 -4.20
CA GLN A 121 -8.40 10.60 -4.48
C GLN A 121 -7.03 10.75 -3.82
N ILE A 122 -6.84 10.14 -2.65
CA ILE A 122 -5.56 10.11 -1.95
C ILE A 122 -5.24 8.69 -1.48
N ILE A 123 -4.03 8.23 -1.81
CA ILE A 123 -3.42 7.06 -1.19
C ILE A 123 -2.43 7.55 -0.12
N TYR A 124 -2.54 7.03 1.09
CA TYR A 124 -1.59 7.29 2.17
C TYR A 124 -0.96 5.99 2.65
N PHE A 125 0.34 5.96 2.92
CA PHE A 125 0.99 4.81 3.57
C PHE A 125 2.24 5.22 4.33
N VAL A 126 2.67 4.35 5.24
CA VAL A 126 3.85 4.53 6.09
C VAL A 126 4.84 3.39 5.84
N ALA A 127 6.10 3.71 5.57
CA ALA A 127 7.18 2.75 5.46
C ALA A 127 7.85 2.54 6.83
N GLU A 128 7.29 1.66 7.65
CA GLU A 128 7.72 1.49 9.05
C GLU A 128 9.11 0.84 9.22
N ASN A 129 9.68 0.25 8.16
CA ASN A 129 11.00 -0.38 8.20
C ASN A 129 12.08 0.55 7.64
N GLN A 130 13.18 0.75 8.38
CA GLN A 130 14.32 1.57 7.96
C GLN A 130 14.90 1.16 6.59
N THR A 131 14.91 -0.13 6.29
CA THR A 131 15.36 -0.64 4.98
C THR A 131 14.43 -0.17 3.86
N LEU A 132 13.12 -0.12 4.13
CA LEU A 132 12.12 0.38 3.18
C LEU A 132 12.21 1.90 3.04
N ASN A 133 12.52 2.64 4.11
CA ASN A 133 12.72 4.08 4.04
C ASN A 133 13.84 4.53 3.10
N ALA A 134 14.87 3.70 2.88
CA ALA A 134 15.93 4.00 1.92
C ALA A 134 15.49 3.79 0.45
N ILE A 135 14.48 2.94 0.22
CA ILE A 135 14.16 2.40 -1.10
C ILE A 135 12.82 2.95 -1.62
N TYR A 136 11.83 3.08 -0.75
CA TYR A 136 10.49 3.59 -1.06
C TYR A 136 10.48 4.99 -1.68
N PRO A 137 11.28 5.98 -1.25
CA PRO A 137 11.28 7.29 -1.90
C PRO A 137 11.56 7.20 -3.40
N ARG A 138 12.47 6.29 -3.81
CA ARG A 138 12.81 6.08 -5.22
C ARG A 138 11.66 5.45 -5.98
N TYR A 139 10.99 4.45 -5.39
CA TYR A 139 9.83 3.81 -5.99
C TYR A 139 8.65 4.78 -6.12
N VAL A 140 8.31 5.50 -5.05
CA VAL A 140 7.22 6.48 -5.04
C VAL A 140 7.46 7.59 -6.05
N LYS A 141 8.67 8.14 -6.10
CA LYS A 141 9.01 9.18 -7.08
C LYS A 141 8.92 8.67 -8.52
N ARG A 142 9.48 7.48 -8.78
CA ARG A 142 9.45 6.86 -10.11
C ARG A 142 8.00 6.59 -10.52
N PHE A 143 7.24 5.97 -9.63
CA PHE A 143 5.82 5.66 -9.77
C PHE A 143 4.97 6.91 -10.05
N ALA A 144 5.09 7.94 -9.22
CA ALA A 144 4.32 9.16 -9.39
C ALA A 144 4.62 9.80 -10.76
N ARG A 145 5.89 9.79 -11.18
CA ARG A 145 6.28 10.27 -12.52
C ARG A 145 5.71 9.41 -13.66
N GLU A 146 5.78 8.08 -13.56
CA GLU A 146 5.28 7.16 -14.59
C GLU A 146 3.77 7.28 -14.82
N HIS A 147 3.03 7.67 -13.77
CA HIS A 147 1.57 7.80 -13.80
C HIS A 147 1.06 9.25 -13.76
N ASN A 148 1.95 10.24 -13.92
CA ASN A 148 1.63 11.67 -13.84
C ASN A 148 0.86 12.07 -12.57
N LEU A 149 1.22 11.47 -11.44
CA LEU A 149 0.65 11.73 -10.12
C LEU A 149 1.52 12.71 -9.34
N THR A 150 0.90 13.40 -8.38
CA THR A 150 1.65 14.22 -7.42
C THR A 150 1.75 13.51 -6.09
N TYR A 151 2.86 13.70 -5.38
CA TYR A 151 3.07 13.08 -4.07
C TYR A 151 3.70 14.07 -3.08
N ILE A 152 3.42 13.83 -1.81
CA ILE A 152 4.00 14.51 -0.65
C ILE A 152 4.70 13.44 0.18
N ASN A 153 5.91 13.74 0.64
CA ASN A 153 6.69 12.85 1.49
C ASN A 153 7.13 13.62 2.74
N ASP A 154 7.02 12.96 3.89
CA ASP A 154 7.50 13.48 5.17
C ASP A 154 8.07 12.30 5.98
N GLY A 155 9.41 12.16 5.92
CA GLY A 155 10.11 11.00 6.46
C GLY A 155 9.62 9.69 5.82
N ALA A 156 9.09 8.80 6.65
CA ALA A 156 8.56 7.49 6.25
C ALA A 156 7.10 7.54 5.74
N CYS A 157 6.46 8.70 5.77
CA CYS A 157 5.06 8.87 5.40
C CYS A 157 4.96 9.40 3.97
N TYR A 158 4.01 8.86 3.21
CA TYR A 158 3.78 9.23 1.81
C TYR A 158 2.29 9.43 1.58
N ALA A 159 1.95 10.54 0.93
CA ALA A 159 0.62 10.82 0.42
C ALA A 159 0.70 11.01 -1.10
N ILE A 160 -0.07 10.25 -1.86
CA ILE A 160 -0.12 10.30 -3.32
C ILE A 160 -1.51 10.79 -3.72
N ARG A 161 -1.55 11.89 -4.47
CA ARG A 161 -2.77 12.41 -5.08
C ARG A 161 -2.96 11.74 -6.43
N THR A 162 -4.09 11.08 -6.61
CA THR A 162 -4.42 10.42 -7.87
C THR A 162 -4.99 11.42 -8.87
N GLN A 163 -5.30 10.96 -10.08
CA GLN A 163 -6.00 11.75 -11.10
C GLN A 163 -7.40 12.22 -10.66
N TYR A 164 -8.01 11.61 -9.63
CA TYR A 164 -9.31 11.99 -9.08
C TYR A 164 -9.20 13.07 -8.00
N TYR A 165 -7.99 13.44 -7.60
CA TYR A 165 -7.79 14.55 -6.67
C TYR A 165 -8.29 15.85 -7.31
N PRO A 166 -9.10 16.66 -6.61
CA PRO A 166 -9.62 17.90 -7.18
C PRO A 166 -8.46 18.85 -7.45
N HIS A 167 -8.29 19.22 -8.71
CA HIS A 167 -7.41 20.32 -9.08
C HIS A 167 -8.16 21.59 -8.68
N SER A 168 -7.61 22.38 -7.75
CA SER A 168 -8.15 23.70 -7.48
C SER A 168 -8.23 24.43 -8.83
N GLY A 169 -9.45 24.76 -9.26
CA GLY A 169 -9.64 25.73 -10.32
C GLY A 169 -8.99 27.04 -9.87
N GLU A 170 -8.25 27.65 -10.79
CA GLU A 170 -8.24 29.10 -10.87
C GLU A 170 -9.70 29.56 -10.85
N ASP A 171 -10.10 30.19 -9.75
CA ASP A 171 -11.13 31.23 -9.76
C ASP A 171 -10.42 32.59 -9.73
#